data_AF-A0A6A5WYC1-F1
#
_entry.id   AF-A0A6A5WYC1-F1
#
_cell.length_a   1.000
_cell.length_b   1.000
_cell.length_c   1.000
_cell.angle_alpha   90.00
_cell.angle_beta   90.00
_cell.angle_gamma   90.00
#
_symmetry.space_group_name_H-M   'P 1'
#
loop_
_entity.id
_entity.type
_entity.pdbx_description
1 polymer ?
#
loop_
_entity_poly.entity_id
_entity_poly.type
_entity_poly.pdbx_seq_one_letter_code
_entity_poly.pdbx_strand_id
1 'polypeptide(L)'
;MPSYTSMEAQKLILIDSENLHTFQWAKCRKTGYHKPRDPWDLPLKLNQKVKVLRDMGKDWCIAEDMDGRKGWVHMAILDVSLERVVNFRKAHVLFHEETAKMLQTGGLRVFPDLSKYVCICAEPGCKNFKKDPAGLGVCVHDLEMLLKGSENYGLPFLKAERTRWHPDKFPRICHPDHQEELMAKAGRLFALCGVLMFPFQDKVRVGNDST
;
A
#
# COMPACT_ATOMS: atom_id res chain seq x y z
N MET A 1 -23.34 -8.17 -13.43
CA MET A 1 -23.15 -8.48 -12.00
C MET A 1 -22.57 -9.88 -11.92
N PRO A 2 -21.47 -10.13 -11.19
CA PRO A 2 -21.02 -11.49 -10.96
C PRO A 2 -22.09 -12.24 -10.15
N SER A 3 -22.41 -13.47 -10.57
CA SER A 3 -23.48 -14.26 -10.00
C SER A 3 -23.02 -14.92 -8.71
N TYR A 4 -23.07 -14.20 -7.59
CA TYR A 4 -22.83 -14.76 -6.27
C TYR A 4 -24.15 -15.11 -5.60
N THR A 5 -24.15 -16.20 -4.83
CA THR A 5 -25.31 -16.52 -3.99
C THR A 5 -25.41 -15.55 -2.81
N SER A 6 -26.62 -15.36 -2.27
CA SER A 6 -26.86 -14.45 -1.14
C SER A 6 -25.97 -14.74 0.09
N MET A 7 -25.56 -15.99 0.29
CA MET A 7 -24.70 -16.39 1.40
C MET A 7 -23.22 -16.05 1.15
N GLU A 8 -22.75 -16.15 -0.09
CA GLU A 8 -21.37 -15.78 -0.45
C GLU A 8 -21.14 -14.28 -0.33
N ALA A 9 -22.13 -13.46 -0.72
CA ALA A 9 -22.07 -12.00 -0.59
C ALA A 9 -21.97 -11.55 0.87
N GLN A 10 -22.77 -12.13 1.77
CA GLN A 10 -22.71 -11.83 3.21
C GLN A 10 -21.38 -12.23 3.84
N LYS A 11 -20.87 -13.41 3.47
CA LYS A 11 -19.58 -13.91 3.97
C LYS A 11 -18.42 -13.01 3.54
N LEU A 12 -18.47 -12.45 2.32
CA LEU A 12 -17.46 -11.50 1.83
C LEU A 12 -17.49 -10.14 2.55
N ILE A 13 -18.68 -9.65 2.92
CA ILE A 13 -18.83 -8.38 3.67
C ILE A 13 -18.32 -8.50 5.11
N LEU A 14 -18.50 -9.67 5.74
CA LEU A 14 -18.15 -9.93 7.14
C LEU A 14 -16.69 -10.35 7.36
N ILE A 15 -16.08 -11.07 6.43
CA ILE A 15 -14.69 -11.56 6.56
C ILE A 15 -13.64 -10.42 6.40
N ASP A 16 -14.03 -9.29 5.80
CA ASP A 16 -13.07 -8.29 5.33
C ASP A 16 -12.85 -7.07 6.23
N SER A 17 -13.61 -6.88 7.33
CA SER A 17 -13.36 -5.69 8.18
C SER A 17 -11.98 -5.69 8.82
N GLU A 18 -11.34 -6.85 8.93
CA GLU A 18 -10.02 -7.01 9.55
C GLU A 18 -8.86 -6.84 8.55
N ASN A 19 -9.08 -7.07 7.24
CA ASN A 19 -8.02 -7.09 6.21
C ASN A 19 -8.02 -5.86 5.27
N LEU A 20 -8.91 -4.90 5.47
CA LEU A 20 -8.97 -3.69 4.65
C LEU A 20 -7.92 -2.65 5.10
N HIS A 21 -6.66 -2.94 4.81
CA HIS A 21 -5.50 -2.10 5.17
C HIS A 21 -5.38 -0.83 4.31
N THR A 22 -6.04 -0.82 3.16
CA THR A 22 -6.11 0.35 2.28
C THR A 22 -7.56 0.57 1.89
N PHE A 23 -7.97 1.83 1.88
CA PHE A 23 -9.23 2.21 1.30
C PHE A 23 -9.05 3.47 0.48
N GLN A 24 -9.89 3.64 -0.51
CA GLN A 24 -9.86 4.81 -1.37
C GLN A 24 -11.11 5.62 -1.13
N TRP A 25 -10.98 6.89 -0.76
CA TRP A 25 -12.16 7.74 -0.83
C TRP A 25 -12.56 7.89 -2.29
N ALA A 26 -13.86 7.97 -2.55
CA ALA A 26 -14.41 8.32 -3.84
C ALA A 26 -15.62 9.22 -3.65
N LYS A 27 -15.95 10.02 -4.67
CA LYS A 27 -17.19 10.81 -4.72
C LYS A 27 -18.08 10.21 -5.78
N CYS A 28 -19.36 10.06 -5.50
CA CYS A 28 -20.28 9.59 -6.52
C CYS A 28 -20.46 10.66 -7.63
N ARG A 29 -20.14 10.34 -8.88
CA ARG A 29 -20.26 11.24 -10.04
C ARG A 29 -21.68 11.40 -10.54
N LYS A 30 -22.56 10.47 -10.19
CA LYS A 30 -23.95 10.40 -10.65
C LYS A 30 -24.77 9.82 -9.51
N THR A 31 -25.98 10.32 -9.29
CA THR A 31 -26.92 9.64 -8.38
C THR A 31 -27.10 8.21 -8.87
N GLY A 32 -26.91 7.23 -7.98
CA GLY A 32 -27.15 5.82 -8.25
C GLY A 32 -28.62 5.58 -8.61
N TYR A 33 -28.94 4.36 -9.03
CA TYR A 33 -30.31 4.03 -9.41
C TYR A 33 -31.28 4.30 -8.24
N HIS A 34 -32.38 5.00 -8.51
CA HIS A 34 -33.42 5.32 -7.52
C HIS A 34 -34.07 4.08 -6.88
N LYS A 35 -33.95 2.92 -7.54
CA LYS A 35 -34.35 1.62 -7.00
C LYS A 35 -33.15 0.69 -7.11
N PRO A 36 -32.62 0.16 -5.98
CA PRO A 36 -31.64 -0.91 -6.00
C PRO A 36 -32.16 -2.03 -6.90
N ARG A 37 -31.36 -2.47 -7.88
CA ARG A 37 -31.74 -3.66 -8.66
C ARG A 37 -31.56 -4.91 -7.82
N ASP A 38 -30.66 -4.81 -6.85
CA ASP A 38 -30.30 -5.85 -5.92
C ASP A 38 -30.26 -5.25 -4.49
N PRO A 39 -30.76 -5.94 -3.44
CA PRO A 39 -30.60 -5.53 -2.04
C PRO A 39 -29.14 -5.24 -1.63
N TRP A 40 -28.15 -5.74 -2.38
CA TRP A 40 -26.73 -5.50 -2.12
C TRP A 40 -26.17 -4.21 -2.72
N ASP A 41 -26.90 -3.52 -3.62
CA ASP A 41 -26.47 -2.25 -4.19
C ASP A 41 -26.45 -1.16 -3.11
N LEU A 42 -25.35 -0.42 -2.98
CA LEU A 42 -25.27 0.73 -2.08
C LEU A 42 -25.95 1.94 -2.74
N PRO A 43 -27.06 2.48 -2.18
CA PRO A 43 -27.71 3.64 -2.76
C PRO A 43 -26.86 4.89 -2.53
N LEU A 44 -26.39 5.51 -3.61
CA LEU A 44 -25.54 6.71 -3.56
C LEU A 44 -26.20 7.92 -4.19
N LYS A 45 -26.00 9.09 -3.58
CA LYS A 45 -26.39 10.40 -4.12
C LYS A 45 -25.23 11.05 -4.86
N LEU A 46 -25.53 11.90 -5.85
CA LEU A 46 -24.51 12.73 -6.50
C LEU A 46 -23.64 13.45 -5.46
N ASN A 47 -22.32 13.46 -5.68
CA ASN A 47 -21.28 14.00 -4.79
C ASN A 47 -21.16 13.35 -3.41
N GLN A 48 -21.91 12.28 -3.11
CA GLN A 48 -21.77 11.55 -1.86
C GLN A 48 -20.37 10.94 -1.78
N LYS A 49 -19.68 11.22 -0.67
CA LYS A 49 -18.37 10.64 -0.38
C LYS A 49 -18.58 9.20 0.13
N VAL A 50 -17.80 8.28 -0.41
CA VAL A 50 -17.83 6.86 -0.04
C VAL A 50 -16.42 6.33 0.10
N LYS A 51 -16.26 5.36 0.98
CA LYS A 51 -15.03 4.65 1.23
C LYS A 51 -15.02 3.38 0.39
N VAL A 52 -14.27 3.36 -0.71
CA VAL A 52 -14.06 2.16 -1.52
C VAL A 52 -13.17 1.21 -0.73
N LEU A 53 -13.74 0.08 -0.35
CA LEU A 53 -13.11 -0.93 0.48
C LEU A 53 -12.35 -1.92 -0.41
N ARG A 54 -13.03 -2.54 -1.38
CA ARG A 54 -12.47 -3.65 -2.14
C ARG A 54 -12.88 -3.62 -3.61
N ASP A 55 -11.93 -3.86 -4.51
CA ASP A 55 -12.19 -4.13 -5.93
C ASP A 55 -12.66 -5.59 -6.09
N MET A 56 -13.82 -5.77 -6.70
CA MET A 56 -14.45 -7.08 -6.97
C MET A 56 -14.29 -7.50 -8.43
N GLY A 57 -13.57 -6.72 -9.24
CA GLY A 57 -13.39 -6.92 -10.67
C GLY A 57 -14.62 -6.52 -11.50
N LYS A 58 -14.45 -6.50 -12.83
CA LYS A 58 -15.49 -6.09 -13.80
C LYS A 58 -16.12 -4.73 -13.44
N ASP A 59 -15.30 -3.79 -12.97
CA ASP A 59 -15.70 -2.46 -12.52
C ASP A 59 -16.67 -2.44 -11.33
N TRP A 60 -16.75 -3.50 -10.52
CA TRP A 60 -17.52 -3.50 -9.27
C TRP A 60 -16.60 -3.39 -8.06
N CYS A 61 -17.04 -2.65 -7.05
CA CYS A 61 -16.36 -2.58 -5.77
C CYS A 61 -17.35 -2.65 -4.61
N ILE A 62 -16.87 -3.08 -3.45
CA ILE A 62 -17.57 -2.89 -2.17
C ILE A 62 -17.16 -1.50 -1.66
N ALA A 63 -18.15 -0.67 -1.36
CA ALA A 63 -17.95 0.63 -0.73
C ALA A 63 -18.75 0.75 0.57
N GLU A 64 -18.34 1.68 1.42
CA GLU A 64 -19.03 2.07 2.66
C GLU A 64 -19.40 3.54 2.57
N ASP A 65 -20.66 3.88 2.86
CA ASP A 65 -21.09 5.27 2.92
C ASP A 65 -20.73 5.94 4.25
N MET A 66 -21.12 7.22 4.42
CA MET A 66 -20.85 7.98 5.64
C MET A 66 -21.66 7.50 6.85
N ASP A 67 -22.72 6.72 6.64
CA ASP A 67 -23.56 6.13 7.70
C ASP A 67 -23.06 4.71 8.09
N GLY A 68 -21.93 4.27 7.51
CA GLY A 68 -21.34 2.95 7.74
C GLY A 68 -22.04 1.81 6.99
N ARG A 69 -22.97 2.11 6.09
CA ARG A 69 -23.64 1.09 5.27
C ARG A 69 -22.70 0.63 4.17
N LYS A 70 -22.57 -0.69 4.03
CA LYS A 70 -21.75 -1.32 3.00
C LYS A 70 -22.61 -1.87 1.88
N GLY A 71 -22.10 -1.78 0.66
CA GLY A 71 -22.76 -2.41 -0.49
C GLY A 71 -21.94 -2.28 -1.75
N TRP A 72 -22.50 -2.82 -2.82
CA TRP A 72 -21.91 -2.92 -4.13
C TRP A 72 -22.09 -1.60 -4.86
N VAL A 73 -21.01 -1.15 -5.51
CA VAL A 73 -20.99 0.07 -6.30
C VAL A 73 -20.22 -0.18 -7.58
N HIS A 74 -20.74 0.30 -8.69
CA HIS A 74 -20.03 0.27 -9.96
C HIS A 74 -18.99 1.41 -10.00
N MET A 75 -17.72 1.12 -10.26
CA MET A 75 -16.63 2.09 -10.29
C MET A 75 -16.87 3.24 -11.29
N ALA A 76 -17.57 2.98 -12.40
CA ALA A 76 -17.93 4.02 -13.38
C ALA A 76 -18.80 5.16 -12.80
N ILE A 77 -19.54 4.94 -11.70
CA ILE A 77 -20.29 6.00 -11.01
C ILE A 77 -19.48 6.68 -9.91
N LEU A 78 -18.25 6.23 -9.67
CA LEU A 78 -17.34 6.79 -8.68
C LEU A 78 -16.26 7.65 -9.32
N ASP A 79 -16.00 8.77 -8.68
CA ASP A 79 -14.81 9.56 -8.86
C ASP A 79 -13.77 9.11 -7.85
N VAL A 80 -13.03 8.08 -8.25
CA VAL A 80 -11.89 7.55 -7.49
C VAL A 80 -10.66 8.45 -7.59
N SER A 81 -10.75 9.64 -8.19
CA SER A 81 -9.65 10.62 -8.16
C SER A 81 -9.36 11.16 -6.76
N LEU A 82 -10.26 10.90 -5.80
CA LEU A 82 -10.01 11.20 -4.40
C LEU A 82 -8.93 10.30 -3.81
N GLU A 83 -8.14 10.89 -2.93
CA GLU A 83 -6.95 10.30 -2.31
C GLU A 83 -7.20 8.88 -1.77
N ARG A 84 -6.29 7.95 -2.12
CA ARG A 84 -6.15 6.68 -1.41
C ARG A 84 -5.69 6.99 0.00
N VAL A 85 -6.53 6.68 1.00
CA VAL A 85 -6.15 6.81 2.40
C VAL A 85 -5.58 5.48 2.85
N VAL A 86 -4.26 5.45 2.90
CA VAL A 86 -3.52 4.34 3.50
C VAL A 86 -3.34 4.66 4.98
N ASN A 87 -3.73 3.74 5.85
CA ASN A 87 -3.32 3.83 7.25
C ASN A 87 -1.86 3.38 7.34
N PHE A 88 -0.92 4.34 7.23
CA PHE A 88 0.50 4.03 7.17
C PHE A 88 1.02 3.26 8.38
N ARG A 89 0.45 3.48 9.57
CA ARG A 89 0.82 2.72 10.77
C ARG A 89 0.51 1.24 10.61
N LYS A 90 -0.72 0.90 10.21
CA LYS A 90 -1.11 -0.50 9.95
C LYS A 90 -0.29 -1.10 8.79
N ALA A 91 -0.10 -0.35 7.72
CA ALA A 91 0.71 -0.79 6.57
C ALA A 91 2.17 -1.09 6.98
N HIS A 92 2.75 -0.24 7.84
CA HIS A 92 4.10 -0.43 8.37
C HIS A 92 4.19 -1.68 9.26
N VAL A 93 3.25 -1.88 10.17
CA VAL A 93 3.21 -3.08 11.04
C VAL A 93 3.17 -4.34 10.18
N LEU A 94 2.26 -4.41 9.21
CA LEU A 94 2.14 -5.55 8.31
C LEU A 94 3.42 -5.78 7.50
N PHE A 95 3.97 -4.73 6.90
CA PHE A 95 5.25 -4.78 6.18
C PHE A 95 6.37 -5.35 7.04
N HIS A 96 6.48 -4.86 8.27
CA HIS A 96 7.57 -5.25 9.17
C HIS A 96 7.43 -6.71 9.63
N GLU A 97 6.22 -7.16 9.96
CA GLU A 97 5.93 -8.54 10.39
C GLU A 97 6.16 -9.55 9.26
N GLU A 98 5.58 -9.31 8.08
CA GLU A 98 5.72 -10.22 6.94
C GLU A 98 7.17 -10.34 6.50
N THR A 99 7.88 -9.21 6.41
CA THR A 99 9.29 -9.22 6.00
C THR A 99 10.20 -9.81 7.09
N ALA A 100 9.90 -9.63 8.38
CA ALA A 100 10.67 -10.27 9.44
C ALA A 100 10.58 -11.79 9.35
N LYS A 101 9.36 -12.32 9.20
CA LYS A 101 9.12 -13.76 9.02
C LYS A 101 9.83 -14.29 7.77
N MET A 102 9.73 -13.57 6.66
CA MET A 102 10.35 -13.91 5.39
C MET A 102 11.88 -13.98 5.46
N LEU A 103 12.52 -13.02 6.14
CA LEU A 103 13.98 -12.98 6.26
C LEU A 103 14.52 -14.06 7.22
N GLN A 104 13.69 -14.59 8.13
CA GLN A 104 14.07 -15.63 9.09
C GLN A 104 14.02 -17.04 8.52
N THR A 105 13.10 -17.34 7.58
CA THR A 105 12.88 -18.71 7.09
C THR A 105 14.00 -19.24 6.20
N GLY A 106 14.83 -18.36 5.63
CA GLY A 106 15.79 -18.74 4.59
C GLY A 106 15.12 -19.23 3.31
N GLY A 107 15.92 -19.59 2.29
CA GLY A 107 15.42 -20.09 1.01
C GLY A 107 14.49 -19.12 0.27
N LEU A 108 14.67 -17.81 0.46
CA LEU A 108 13.82 -16.79 -0.14
C LEU A 108 13.86 -16.89 -1.67
N ARG A 109 12.68 -17.00 -2.30
CA ARG A 109 12.53 -17.06 -3.76
C ARG A 109 11.88 -15.81 -4.36
N VAL A 110 11.19 -15.02 -3.54
CA VAL A 110 10.41 -13.86 -3.98
C VAL A 110 10.67 -12.69 -3.05
N PHE A 111 10.94 -11.51 -3.60
CA PHE A 111 11.13 -10.28 -2.83
C PHE A 111 9.77 -9.77 -2.33
N PRO A 112 9.68 -9.13 -1.14
CA PRO A 112 8.42 -8.56 -0.69
C PRO A 112 7.90 -7.51 -1.69
N ASP A 113 6.66 -7.68 -2.13
CA ASP A 113 5.98 -6.74 -3.00
C ASP A 113 5.53 -5.51 -2.19
N LEU A 114 6.31 -4.43 -2.27
CA LEU A 114 6.06 -3.23 -1.47
C LEU A 114 4.75 -2.52 -1.86
N SER A 115 4.27 -2.73 -3.09
CA SER A 115 3.06 -2.10 -3.60
C SER A 115 1.79 -2.55 -2.85
N LYS A 116 1.85 -3.72 -2.18
CA LYS A 116 0.80 -4.23 -1.29
C LYS A 116 0.59 -3.37 -0.05
N TYR A 117 1.64 -2.70 0.43
CA TYR A 117 1.57 -1.88 1.64
C TYR A 117 1.33 -0.41 1.30
N VAL A 118 1.96 0.09 0.22
CA VAL A 118 1.87 1.48 -0.20
C VAL A 118 2.09 1.61 -1.70
N CYS A 119 1.23 2.35 -2.40
CA CYS A 119 1.47 2.79 -3.77
C CYS A 119 0.50 3.91 -4.10
N ILE A 120 0.75 5.10 -3.54
CA ILE A 120 -0.17 6.23 -3.61
C ILE A 120 0.46 7.49 -4.20
N CYS A 121 1.79 7.58 -4.25
CA CYS A 121 2.49 8.69 -4.87
C CYS A 121 2.08 8.81 -6.36
N ALA A 122 1.53 9.97 -6.72
CA ALA A 122 1.05 10.28 -8.06
C ALA A 122 2.06 11.08 -8.90
N GLU A 123 3.22 11.42 -8.33
CA GLU A 123 4.27 12.22 -8.98
C GLU A 123 4.62 11.65 -10.36
N PRO A 124 4.57 12.45 -11.45
CA PRO A 124 4.80 11.96 -12.80
C PRO A 124 6.14 11.21 -12.97
N GLY A 125 7.22 11.72 -12.35
CA GLY A 125 8.54 11.09 -12.39
C GLY A 125 8.59 9.71 -11.71
N CYS A 126 7.67 9.42 -10.79
CA CYS A 126 7.62 8.14 -10.08
C CYS A 126 6.91 7.03 -10.87
N LYS A 127 6.11 7.38 -11.90
CA LYS A 127 5.30 6.41 -12.65
C LYS A 127 6.15 5.36 -13.38
N ASN A 128 7.26 5.78 -13.98
CA ASN A 128 8.15 4.86 -14.69
C ASN A 128 8.88 3.93 -13.72
N PHE A 129 9.31 4.47 -12.56
CA PHE A 129 9.98 3.68 -11.52
C PHE A 129 9.08 2.56 -10.98
N LYS A 130 7.78 2.82 -10.82
CA LYS A 130 6.79 1.83 -10.34
C LYS A 130 6.45 0.74 -11.37
N LYS A 131 6.62 1.02 -12.66
CA LYS A 131 6.28 0.08 -13.74
C LYS A 131 7.41 -0.88 -14.10
N ASP A 132 8.63 -0.64 -13.61
CA ASP A 132 9.77 -1.53 -13.84
C ASP A 132 9.50 -2.90 -13.20
N PRO A 133 9.42 -4.00 -13.99
CA PRO A 133 9.21 -5.35 -13.46
C PRO A 133 10.35 -5.83 -12.54
N ALA A 134 11.57 -5.34 -12.76
CA ALA A 134 12.71 -5.58 -11.86
C ALA A 134 12.72 -4.62 -10.65
N GLY A 135 11.77 -3.68 -10.61
CA GLY A 135 11.57 -2.68 -9.58
C GLY A 135 11.05 -3.22 -8.26
N LEU A 136 10.80 -2.28 -7.36
CA LEU A 136 10.16 -2.52 -6.06
C LEU A 136 8.65 -2.29 -6.09
N GLY A 137 8.10 -1.82 -7.22
CA GLY A 137 6.69 -1.42 -7.35
C GLY A 137 6.33 -0.12 -6.61
N VAL A 138 7.29 0.53 -5.94
CA VAL A 138 7.11 1.75 -5.14
C VAL A 138 8.24 2.74 -5.40
N CYS A 139 7.98 4.04 -5.24
CA CYS A 139 9.02 5.07 -5.31
C CYS A 139 9.51 5.49 -3.90
N VAL A 140 10.49 6.40 -3.85
CA VAL A 140 11.02 6.94 -2.59
C VAL A 140 9.94 7.61 -1.72
N HIS A 141 8.98 8.32 -2.33
CA HIS A 141 7.89 8.97 -1.59
C HIS A 141 6.93 7.96 -0.95
N ASP A 142 6.59 6.89 -1.68
CA ASP A 142 5.76 5.80 -1.13
C ASP A 142 6.48 5.14 0.04
N LEU A 143 7.75 4.80 -0.13
CA LEU A 143 8.56 4.21 0.93
C LEU A 143 8.65 5.14 2.14
N GLU A 144 8.84 6.44 1.94
CA GLU A 144 8.83 7.42 3.03
C GLU A 144 7.52 7.38 3.82
N MET A 145 6.38 7.39 3.13
CA MET A 145 5.07 7.35 3.77
C MET A 145 4.85 6.06 4.55
N LEU A 146 5.25 4.92 3.99
CA LEU A 146 5.22 3.63 4.70
C LEU A 146 6.08 3.66 5.96
N LEU A 147 7.32 4.11 5.85
CA LEU A 147 8.28 4.12 6.96
C LEU A 147 7.91 5.15 8.04
N LYS A 148 7.25 6.26 7.68
CA LYS A 148 6.66 7.22 8.64
C LYS A 148 5.57 6.59 9.51
N GLY A 149 4.95 5.50 9.04
CA GLY A 149 4.02 4.69 9.83
C GLY A 149 4.62 4.04 11.08
N SER A 150 5.95 4.01 11.24
CA SER A 150 6.62 3.40 12.39
C SER A 150 6.48 4.18 13.70
N GLU A 151 6.02 5.43 13.64
CA GLU A 151 6.02 6.41 14.75
C GLU A 151 7.42 6.78 15.29
N ASN A 152 8.46 6.04 14.92
CA ASN A 152 9.87 6.25 15.28
C ASN A 152 10.71 6.70 14.08
N TYR A 153 10.08 7.28 13.05
CA TYR A 153 10.74 7.66 11.81
C TYR A 153 11.80 8.76 12.06
N GLY A 154 13.05 8.44 11.76
CA GLY A 154 14.18 9.34 11.93
C GLY A 154 15.49 8.67 11.50
N LEU A 155 16.60 9.39 11.62
CA LEU A 155 17.91 8.90 11.16
C LEU A 155 18.33 7.56 11.80
N PRO A 156 18.19 7.32 13.13
CA PRO A 156 18.54 6.03 13.71
C PRO A 156 17.70 4.87 13.13
N PHE A 157 16.39 5.09 12.98
CA PHE A 157 15.46 4.13 12.39
C PHE A 157 15.82 3.83 10.92
N LEU A 158 16.07 4.86 10.11
CA LEU A 158 16.45 4.71 8.70
C LEU A 158 17.79 3.98 8.54
N LYS A 159 18.77 4.19 9.44
CA LYS A 159 20.01 3.41 9.46
C LYS A 159 19.74 1.93 9.73
N ALA A 160 18.89 1.62 10.71
CA ALA A 160 18.53 0.24 11.04
C ALA A 160 17.82 -0.44 9.86
N GLU A 161 16.84 0.22 9.24
CA GLU A 161 16.16 -0.28 8.04
C GLU A 161 17.14 -0.46 6.87
N ARG A 162 18.00 0.53 6.60
CA ARG A 162 19.04 0.37 5.57
C ARG A 162 19.92 -0.84 5.84
N THR A 163 20.41 -1.03 7.06
CA THR A 163 21.21 -2.20 7.44
C THR A 163 20.44 -3.51 7.32
N ARG A 164 19.13 -3.53 7.61
CA ARG A 164 18.26 -4.70 7.42
C ARG A 164 18.24 -5.16 5.96
N TRP A 165 18.17 -4.21 5.03
CA TRP A 165 18.05 -4.46 3.59
C TRP A 165 19.39 -4.51 2.83
N HIS A 166 20.53 -4.65 3.54
CA HIS A 166 21.85 -4.69 2.91
C HIS A 166 21.98 -5.89 1.94
N PRO A 167 22.38 -5.69 0.67
CA PRO A 167 22.43 -6.75 -0.34
C PRO A 167 23.35 -7.92 0.06
N ASP A 168 24.47 -7.67 0.74
CA ASP A 168 25.39 -8.72 1.22
C ASP A 168 24.78 -9.75 2.18
N LYS A 169 23.61 -9.45 2.77
CA LYS A 169 22.88 -10.42 3.60
C LYS A 169 22.10 -11.43 2.75
N PHE A 170 21.70 -11.04 1.54
CA PHE A 170 20.78 -11.79 0.69
C PHE A 170 21.34 -13.12 0.15
N PRO A 171 22.64 -13.28 -0.18
CA PRO A 171 23.19 -14.59 -0.58
C PRO A 171 22.94 -15.71 0.44
N ARG A 172 22.89 -15.38 1.74
CA ARG A 172 22.73 -16.36 2.82
C ARG A 172 21.28 -16.77 3.08
N ILE A 173 20.34 -15.92 2.70
CA ILE A 173 18.90 -16.11 2.96
C ILE A 173 18.11 -16.46 1.70
N CYS A 174 18.66 -16.23 0.51
CA CYS A 174 17.99 -16.47 -0.77
C CYS A 174 18.30 -17.86 -1.34
N HIS A 175 17.35 -18.40 -2.07
CA HIS A 175 17.57 -19.57 -2.91
C HIS A 175 18.59 -19.25 -4.02
N PRO A 176 19.56 -20.14 -4.33
CA PRO A 176 20.61 -19.89 -5.32
C PRO A 176 20.11 -19.34 -6.66
N ASP A 177 19.08 -19.98 -7.23
CA ASP A 177 18.49 -19.58 -8.53
C ASP A 177 17.85 -18.17 -8.55
N HIS A 178 17.62 -17.56 -7.39
CA HIS A 178 16.98 -16.25 -7.26
C HIS A 178 17.91 -15.20 -6.61
N GLN A 179 19.17 -15.55 -6.28
CA GLN A 179 20.06 -14.66 -5.53
C GLN A 179 20.28 -13.32 -6.23
N GLU A 180 20.61 -13.33 -7.53
CA GLU A 180 20.92 -12.11 -8.28
C GLU A 180 19.74 -11.13 -8.29
N GLU A 181 18.53 -11.61 -8.61
CA GLU A 181 17.31 -10.79 -8.64
C GLU A 181 16.99 -10.21 -7.25
N LEU A 182 17.04 -11.04 -6.22
CA LEU A 182 16.69 -10.63 -4.85
C LEU A 182 17.73 -9.68 -4.26
N MET A 183 19.02 -9.89 -4.55
CA MET A 183 20.09 -8.96 -4.18
C MET A 183 19.94 -7.61 -4.88
N ALA A 184 19.58 -7.60 -6.16
CA ALA A 184 19.34 -6.37 -6.90
C ALA A 184 18.17 -5.56 -6.30
N LYS A 185 17.06 -6.23 -5.95
CA LYS A 185 15.93 -5.61 -5.26
C LYS A 185 16.29 -5.11 -3.86
N ALA A 186 17.03 -5.91 -3.08
CA ALA A 186 17.55 -5.48 -1.77
C ALA A 186 18.43 -4.23 -1.88
N GLY A 187 19.36 -4.22 -2.84
CA GLY A 187 20.23 -3.09 -3.13
C GLY A 187 19.46 -1.82 -3.50
N ARG A 188 18.37 -1.95 -4.29
CA ARG A 188 17.47 -0.82 -4.61
C ARG A 188 16.79 -0.29 -3.35
N LEU A 189 16.26 -1.16 -2.48
CA LEU A 189 15.59 -0.72 -1.25
C LEU A 189 16.59 -0.08 -0.27
N PHE A 190 17.78 -0.66 -0.13
CA PHE A 190 18.91 -0.09 0.60
C PHE A 190 19.25 1.33 0.12
N ALA A 191 19.31 1.54 -1.20
CA ALA A 191 19.59 2.84 -1.79
C ALA A 191 18.47 3.85 -1.50
N LEU A 192 17.19 3.46 -1.61
CA LEU A 192 16.06 4.33 -1.27
C LEU A 192 16.09 4.76 0.20
N CYS A 193 16.38 3.84 1.14
CA CYS A 193 16.59 4.22 2.54
C CYS A 193 17.73 5.23 2.69
N GLY A 194 18.82 5.10 1.91
CA GLY A 194 19.91 6.07 1.87
C GLY A 194 19.47 7.47 1.43
N VAL A 195 18.63 7.58 0.41
CA VAL A 195 18.05 8.86 -0.03
C VAL A 195 17.23 9.51 1.08
N LEU A 196 16.40 8.73 1.79
CA LEU A 196 15.58 9.22 2.90
C LEU A 196 16.39 9.71 4.11
N MET A 197 17.65 9.29 4.24
CA MET A 197 18.53 9.76 5.32
C MET A 197 19.07 11.18 5.08
N PHE A 198 19.13 11.64 3.82
CA PHE A 198 19.78 12.89 3.44
C PHE A 198 19.23 14.13 4.20
N PRO A 199 17.90 14.35 4.30
CA PRO A 199 17.35 15.51 5.01
C PRO A 199 17.68 15.58 6.52
N PHE A 200 18.12 14.47 7.12
CA PHE A 200 18.51 14.42 8.53
C PHE A 200 20.00 14.68 8.74
N GLN A 201 20.84 14.38 7.74
CA GLN A 201 22.29 14.56 7.84
C GLN A 201 22.70 16.04 7.72
N ASP A 202 21.99 16.79 6.88
CA ASP A 202 22.25 18.21 6.70
C ASP A 202 21.95 19.03 7.96
N LYS A 203 20.91 18.64 8.72
CA LYS A 203 20.55 19.30 9.98
C LYS A 203 21.60 19.14 11.08
N VAL A 204 22.37 18.06 11.07
CA VAL A 204 23.44 17.82 12.06
C VAL A 204 24.66 18.69 11.77
N ARG A 205 24.94 19.00 10.50
CA ARG A 205 26.11 19.82 10.14
C ARG A 205 25.93 21.28 10.52
N VAL A 206 24.75 21.85 10.26
CA VAL A 206 24.46 23.27 10.56
C VAL A 206 24.46 23.57 12.06
N GLY A 207 24.13 22.59 12.92
CA GLY A 207 24.08 22.79 14.37
C GLY A 207 25.45 22.86 15.07
N ASN A 208 26.53 22.40 14.43
CA ASN A 208 27.87 22.36 15.03
C ASN A 208 28.71 23.62 14.74
N ASP A 209 28.27 24.48 13.83
CA ASP A 209 29.01 25.70 13.43
C ASP A 209 28.58 26.96 14.21
N SER A 210 27.77 26.80 15.27
CA SER A 210 27.19 27.91 16.04
C SER A 210 27.66 28.00 17.51
N THR A 211 28.82 27.41 17.83
CA THR A 211 29.43 27.45 19.17
C THR A 211 30.86 27.97 19.13
#